data_AF-A0A369J1V5-F1
#
_entry.id   AF-A0A369J1V5-F1
#
_cell.length_a   1.000
_cell.length_b   1.000
_cell.length_c   1.000
_cell.angle_alpha   90.00
_cell.angle_beta   90.00
_cell.angle_gamma   90.00
#
_symmetry.space_group_name_H-M   'P 1'
#
loop_
_entity.id
_entity.type
_entity.pdbx_description
1 polymer ?
#
loop_
_entity_poly.entity_id
_entity_poly.type
_entity_poly.pdbx_seq_one_letter_code
_entity_poly.pdbx_strand_id
1 'polypeptide(L)'
;MATQHAARGGPMAEIQSPTIKIIDRYQASSYRIPNMICNTLILDQRYQNLSELTSVDEFQDVFVDYLECHHHLYTNAGFLLDRLGQANLMFTRRRDGPIQGVLNDWDLNLPACSEQDYPSSRRSWMFPFMPRALLRRSGGPHLRLYTHGLECFFYILVWVAVTLDFSGKKRKHNNILASWIHPQAAHAFDAKCTFMVEEVARDWVFRCIPREAHGLRDEWLIPLWNVFCTAKAVSMMYRHARRASSKDDATDDGYVTFHVFMSAIRRQPRRAKLLDIPT
;
A
#
# COMPACT_ATOMS: atom_id res chain seq x y z
N MET A 1 -3.00 31.84 -34.55
CA MET A 1 -3.68 30.56 -34.85
C MET A 1 -2.75 29.44 -34.45
N ALA A 2 -2.95 28.88 -33.25
CA ALA A 2 -2.12 27.80 -32.72
C ALA A 2 -2.87 26.47 -32.88
N THR A 3 -2.29 25.56 -33.65
CA THR A 3 -2.76 24.20 -33.88
C THR A 3 -2.50 23.32 -32.65
N GLN A 4 -3.56 22.79 -32.07
CA GLN A 4 -3.50 21.75 -31.03
C GLN A 4 -3.11 20.40 -31.66
N HIS A 5 -2.00 19.81 -31.19
CA HIS A 5 -1.74 18.39 -31.40
C HIS A 5 -2.40 17.61 -30.27
N ALA A 6 -3.52 16.94 -30.58
CA ALA A 6 -4.13 15.94 -29.75
C ALA A 6 -3.26 14.67 -29.75
N ALA A 7 -2.73 14.29 -28.59
CA ALA A 7 -2.13 12.99 -28.39
C ALA A 7 -3.22 11.92 -28.43
N ARG A 8 -3.30 11.18 -29.53
CA ARG A 8 -4.14 9.98 -29.66
C ARG A 8 -3.55 8.89 -28.77
N GLY A 9 -4.22 8.58 -27.67
CA GLY A 9 -3.95 7.37 -26.88
C GLY A 9 -4.32 6.14 -27.71
N GLY A 10 -3.31 5.40 -28.17
CA GLY A 10 -3.50 4.06 -28.71
C GLY A 10 -3.87 3.06 -27.60
N PRO A 11 -4.43 1.89 -27.95
CA PRO A 11 -4.78 0.87 -26.96
C PRO A 11 -3.50 0.34 -26.29
N MET A 12 -3.42 0.47 -24.96
CA MET A 12 -2.32 -0.11 -24.18
C MET A 12 -2.47 -1.62 -24.11
N ALA A 13 -1.36 -2.32 -24.40
CA ALA A 13 -1.24 -3.76 -24.31
C ALA A 13 -1.46 -4.26 -22.87
N GLU A 14 -2.15 -5.39 -22.77
CA GLU A 14 -2.42 -6.14 -21.55
C GLU A 14 -1.09 -6.53 -20.87
N ILE A 15 -0.81 -5.99 -19.67
CA ILE A 15 0.35 -6.40 -18.87
C ILE A 15 -0.03 -7.65 -18.08
N GLN A 16 0.21 -8.84 -18.66
CA GLN A 16 0.13 -10.10 -17.93
C GLN A 16 1.50 -10.43 -17.31
N SER A 17 1.62 -10.25 -15.98
CA SER A 17 2.78 -10.70 -15.20
C SER A 17 2.58 -12.16 -14.76
N PRO A 18 3.58 -13.06 -14.88
CA PRO A 18 3.46 -14.46 -14.45
C PRO A 18 3.26 -14.64 -12.95
N THR A 19 3.54 -13.61 -12.14
CA THR A 19 3.53 -13.68 -10.68
C THR A 19 2.38 -12.88 -10.06
N ILE A 20 1.79 -11.94 -10.80
CA ILE A 20 0.76 -11.01 -10.28
C ILE A 20 -0.44 -11.05 -11.22
N LYS A 21 -1.58 -11.55 -10.74
CA LYS A 21 -2.86 -11.36 -11.41
C LYS A 21 -3.44 -10.03 -10.99
N ILE A 22 -3.44 -9.10 -11.92
CA ILE A 22 -4.11 -7.80 -11.84
C ILE A 22 -5.52 -8.04 -12.37
N ILE A 23 -6.56 -7.89 -11.53
CA ILE A 23 -7.94 -8.15 -11.94
C ILE A 23 -8.64 -6.80 -12.12
N ASP A 24 -8.94 -6.44 -13.35
CA ASP A 24 -9.85 -5.34 -13.67
C ASP A 24 -11.30 -5.78 -13.44
N ARG A 25 -12.16 -4.93 -12.88
CA ARG A 25 -13.59 -5.24 -12.74
C ARG A 25 -14.36 -5.11 -14.05
N TYR A 26 -13.73 -4.71 -15.15
CA TYR A 26 -14.46 -4.36 -16.37
C TYR A 26 -13.84 -4.93 -17.64
N GLN A 27 -14.36 -6.06 -18.12
CA GLN A 27 -14.51 -6.26 -19.57
C GLN A 27 -15.87 -6.89 -19.90
N ALA A 28 -16.56 -6.22 -20.82
CA ALA A 28 -17.96 -6.43 -21.18
C ALA A 28 -18.10 -7.44 -22.31
N SER A 29 -18.98 -8.43 -22.14
CA SER A 29 -19.64 -9.10 -23.27
C SER A 29 -21.01 -8.46 -23.48
N SER A 30 -21.18 -7.84 -24.63
CA SER A 30 -22.35 -7.02 -24.99
C SER A 30 -23.64 -7.83 -25.11
N TYR A 31 -24.65 -7.48 -24.33
CA TYR A 31 -26.05 -7.72 -24.69
C TYR A 31 -26.82 -6.40 -24.60
N ARG A 32 -27.51 -6.07 -25.70
CA ARG A 32 -28.26 -4.82 -25.87
C ARG A 32 -29.50 -4.81 -24.99
N ILE A 33 -29.50 -3.98 -23.95
CA ILE A 33 -30.71 -3.35 -23.39
C ILE A 33 -30.35 -1.89 -23.05
N PRO A 34 -31.17 -0.89 -23.39
CA PRO A 34 -30.72 0.51 -23.46
C PRO A 34 -30.48 1.13 -22.08
N ASN A 35 -29.33 1.78 -21.93
CA ASN A 35 -29.03 2.89 -21.00
C ASN A 35 -28.61 2.62 -19.53
N MET A 36 -28.11 1.44 -19.16
CA MET A 36 -27.30 1.29 -17.93
C MET A 36 -26.60 -0.07 -17.92
N ILE A 37 -25.26 -0.13 -18.01
CA ILE A 37 -24.51 -1.39 -17.91
C ILE A 37 -23.86 -1.46 -16.53
N CYS A 38 -24.28 -2.45 -15.74
CA CYS A 38 -23.74 -2.85 -14.45
C CYS A 38 -23.07 -4.23 -14.65
N ASN A 39 -21.77 -4.35 -14.43
CA ASN A 39 -21.00 -5.58 -14.68
C ASN A 39 -20.73 -6.36 -13.38
N THR A 40 -21.15 -7.62 -13.31
CA THR A 40 -20.84 -8.59 -12.25
C THR A 40 -19.87 -9.64 -12.81
N LEU A 41 -18.77 -9.93 -12.10
CA LEU A 41 -17.68 -10.83 -12.52
C LEU A 41 -17.74 -12.16 -11.73
N ILE A 42 -17.65 -13.31 -12.41
CA ILE A 42 -17.52 -14.65 -11.77
C ILE A 42 -16.07 -15.12 -11.91
N LEU A 43 -15.40 -15.38 -10.78
CA LEU A 43 -14.01 -15.85 -10.72
C LEU A 43 -13.97 -17.35 -10.36
N ASP A 44 -13.33 -18.16 -11.21
CA ASP A 44 -13.09 -19.60 -10.97
C ASP A 44 -12.03 -19.86 -9.87
N GLN A 45 -11.25 -18.83 -9.52
CA GLN A 45 -10.24 -18.89 -8.45
C GLN A 45 -10.76 -18.29 -7.15
N ARG A 46 -10.61 -19.02 -6.03
CA ARG A 46 -10.93 -18.53 -4.69
C ARG A 46 -9.86 -17.55 -4.21
N TYR A 47 -10.17 -16.26 -4.29
CA TYR A 47 -9.44 -15.20 -3.59
C TYR A 47 -9.89 -15.16 -2.13
N GLN A 48 -8.93 -15.05 -1.23
CA GLN A 48 -9.13 -15.08 0.22
C GLN A 48 -8.68 -13.77 0.83
N ASN A 49 -9.34 -13.35 1.91
CA ASN A 49 -8.94 -12.15 2.65
C ASN A 49 -7.73 -12.45 3.53
N LEU A 50 -6.88 -11.46 3.81
CA LEU A 50 -5.74 -11.61 4.74
C LEU A 50 -6.11 -12.25 6.09
N SER A 51 -7.35 -12.10 6.56
CA SER A 51 -7.83 -12.76 7.79
C SER A 51 -7.82 -14.30 7.74
N GLU A 52 -7.70 -14.88 6.55
CA GLU A 52 -7.66 -16.33 6.30
C GLU A 52 -6.21 -16.88 6.18
N LEU A 53 -5.21 -16.02 6.40
CA LEU A 53 -3.82 -16.45 6.49
C LEU A 53 -3.59 -17.19 7.81
N THR A 54 -2.88 -18.31 7.71
CA THR A 54 -2.63 -19.24 8.84
C THR A 54 -1.14 -19.36 9.15
N SER A 55 -0.31 -18.47 8.60
CA SER A 55 1.12 -18.41 8.88
C SER A 55 1.66 -17.01 8.65
N VAL A 56 2.63 -16.63 9.49
CA VAL A 56 3.42 -15.41 9.31
C VAL A 56 4.23 -15.46 8.02
N ASP A 57 4.77 -16.63 7.66
CA ASP A 57 5.58 -16.82 6.47
C ASP A 57 4.74 -16.61 5.19
N GLU A 58 3.53 -17.18 5.15
CA GLU A 58 2.57 -16.96 4.06
C GLU A 58 2.23 -15.46 3.92
N PHE A 59 2.03 -14.76 5.04
CA PHE A 59 1.80 -13.33 5.03
C PHE A 59 2.99 -12.55 4.49
N GLN A 60 4.21 -12.90 4.90
CA GLN A 60 5.42 -12.25 4.42
C GLN A 60 5.59 -12.40 2.91
N ASP A 61 5.37 -13.61 2.37
CA ASP A 61 5.48 -13.84 0.93
C ASP A 61 4.42 -13.05 0.14
N VAL A 62 3.16 -13.10 0.59
CA VAL A 62 2.04 -12.34 0.02
C VAL A 62 2.29 -10.82 0.09
N PHE A 63 2.86 -10.34 1.20
CA PHE A 63 3.15 -8.92 1.38
C PHE A 63 4.24 -8.42 0.41
N VAL A 64 5.26 -9.25 0.14
CA VAL A 64 6.29 -8.92 -0.85
C VAL A 64 5.68 -8.85 -2.26
N ASP A 65 4.72 -9.71 -2.59
CA ASP A 65 3.97 -9.60 -3.86
C ASP A 65 3.29 -8.23 -4.00
N TYR A 66 2.69 -7.71 -2.93
CA TYR A 66 2.04 -6.40 -2.96
C TYR A 66 3.02 -5.25 -3.19
N LEU A 67 4.16 -5.28 -2.50
CA LEU A 67 5.21 -4.26 -2.64
C LEU A 67 5.79 -4.23 -4.06
N GLU A 68 6.10 -5.40 -4.61
CA GLU A 68 6.62 -5.52 -5.96
C GLU A 68 5.58 -5.07 -7.00
N CYS A 69 4.31 -5.45 -6.82
CA CYS A 69 3.23 -4.97 -7.67
C CYS A 69 3.11 -3.44 -7.63
N HIS A 70 3.13 -2.83 -6.44
CA HIS A 70 3.13 -1.38 -6.31
C HIS A 70 4.32 -0.75 -7.05
N HIS A 71 5.52 -1.29 -6.86
CA HIS A 71 6.72 -0.77 -7.49
C HIS A 71 6.62 -0.81 -9.01
N HIS A 72 6.20 -1.95 -9.57
CA HIS A 72 6.02 -2.10 -11.02
C HIS A 72 4.95 -1.18 -11.59
N LEU A 73 3.82 -1.00 -10.91
CA LEU A 73 2.79 -0.04 -11.33
C LEU A 73 3.32 1.39 -11.39
N TYR A 74 4.14 1.77 -10.41
CA TYR A 74 4.75 3.08 -10.37
C TYR A 74 5.82 3.25 -11.45
N THR A 75 6.77 2.31 -11.58
CA THR A 75 7.89 2.46 -12.51
C THR A 75 7.51 2.26 -13.97
N ASN A 76 6.60 1.33 -14.25
CA ASN A 76 6.29 0.93 -15.63
C ASN A 76 5.06 1.64 -16.18
N ALA A 77 4.12 2.04 -15.32
CA ALA A 77 2.86 2.62 -15.73
C ALA A 77 2.61 4.02 -15.14
N GLY A 78 3.46 4.51 -14.22
CA GLY A 78 3.32 5.84 -13.64
C GLY A 78 2.14 6.00 -12.69
N PHE A 79 1.58 4.89 -12.17
CA PHE A 79 0.42 4.90 -11.27
C PHE A 79 0.81 4.64 -9.81
N LEU A 80 0.11 5.29 -8.88
CA LEU A 80 0.20 4.99 -7.46
C LEU A 80 -1.01 4.19 -7.02
N LEU A 81 -0.77 3.20 -6.14
CA LEU A 81 -1.85 2.49 -5.48
C LEU A 81 -2.58 3.45 -4.53
N ASP A 82 -3.70 3.99 -4.99
CA ASP A 82 -4.38 5.07 -4.27
C ASP A 82 -5.26 4.54 -3.15
N ARG A 83 -5.72 3.29 -3.30
CA ARG A 83 -6.67 2.61 -2.41
C ARG A 83 -6.05 1.37 -1.80
N LEU A 84 -5.13 1.57 -0.86
CA LEU A 84 -4.60 0.48 -0.05
C LEU A 84 -5.41 0.37 1.25
N GLY A 85 -6.17 -0.72 1.37
CA GLY A 85 -6.91 -1.08 2.57
C GLY A 85 -7.12 -2.59 2.63
N GLN A 86 -7.44 -3.14 3.81
CA GLN A 86 -7.58 -4.60 4.01
C GLN A 86 -8.52 -5.30 3.01
N ALA A 87 -9.53 -4.61 2.48
CA ALA A 87 -10.44 -5.16 1.48
C ALA A 87 -9.79 -5.35 0.10
N ASN A 88 -8.67 -4.68 -0.16
CA ASN A 88 -7.96 -4.69 -1.45
C ASN A 88 -6.73 -5.59 -1.42
N LEU A 89 -6.40 -6.13 -0.25
CA LEU A 89 -5.30 -7.08 -0.06
C LEU A 89 -5.89 -8.48 0.02
N MET A 90 -5.71 -9.24 -1.06
CA MET A 90 -6.19 -10.61 -1.16
C MET A 90 -5.02 -11.55 -1.41
N PHE A 91 -5.25 -12.85 -1.24
CA PHE A 91 -4.30 -13.86 -1.69
C PHE A 91 -5.03 -15.02 -2.35
N THR A 92 -4.30 -15.85 -3.07
CA THR A 92 -4.79 -17.12 -3.57
C THR A 92 -3.79 -18.23 -3.27
N ARG A 93 -4.31 -19.41 -2.93
CA ARG A 93 -3.54 -20.66 -2.82
C ARG A 93 -3.83 -21.46 -4.07
N ARG A 94 -2.85 -21.59 -4.97
CA ARG A 94 -2.99 -22.47 -6.13
C ARG A 94 -2.87 -23.92 -5.65
N ARG A 95 -3.65 -24.82 -6.26
CA ARG A 95 -3.70 -26.24 -5.88
C ARG A 95 -2.31 -26.91 -5.90
N ASP A 96 -1.45 -26.49 -6.83
CA ASP A 96 -0.11 -27.03 -7.05
C ASP A 96 0.95 -25.90 -7.16
N GLY A 97 0.75 -24.76 -6.50
CA GLY A 97 1.65 -23.60 -6.64
C GLY A 97 1.80 -22.78 -5.37
N PRO A 98 2.76 -21.84 -5.34
CA PRO A 98 2.97 -20.99 -4.18
C PRO A 98 1.74 -20.13 -3.90
N ILE A 99 1.60 -19.69 -2.64
CA ILE A 99 0.67 -18.63 -2.29
C ILE A 99 1.06 -17.35 -3.05
N GLN A 100 0.06 -16.61 -3.52
CA GLN A 100 0.28 -15.37 -4.27
C GLN A 100 -0.59 -14.25 -3.70
N GLY A 101 0.02 -13.11 -3.42
CA GLY A 101 -0.65 -11.87 -3.12
C GLY A 101 -1.28 -11.25 -4.36
N VAL A 102 -2.51 -10.78 -4.18
CA VAL A 102 -3.33 -10.15 -5.22
C VAL A 102 -3.84 -8.81 -4.70
N LEU A 103 -3.55 -7.75 -5.44
CA LEU A 103 -4.10 -6.41 -5.17
C LEU A 103 -5.36 -6.20 -6.01
N ASN A 104 -6.47 -5.93 -5.33
CA ASN A 104 -7.74 -5.63 -5.96
C ASN A 104 -7.93 -4.11 -6.19
N ASP A 105 -8.88 -3.74 -7.05
CA ASP A 105 -9.34 -2.36 -7.30
C ASP A 105 -8.22 -1.41 -7.79
N TRP A 106 -7.32 -1.95 -8.62
CA TRP A 106 -6.20 -1.21 -9.21
C TRP A 106 -6.63 -0.25 -10.34
N ASP A 107 -7.78 -0.48 -10.94
CA ASP A 107 -8.43 0.38 -11.95
C ASP A 107 -8.87 1.73 -11.36
N LEU A 108 -8.91 1.83 -10.03
CA LEU A 108 -9.23 3.05 -9.29
C LEU A 108 -7.99 3.85 -8.86
N ASN A 109 -6.82 3.49 -9.37
CA ASN A 109 -5.55 4.17 -9.11
C ASN A 109 -5.44 5.50 -9.86
N LEU A 110 -4.56 6.36 -9.35
CA LEU A 110 -4.33 7.69 -9.92
C LEU A 110 -2.93 7.81 -10.49
N PRO A 111 -2.73 8.66 -11.51
CA PRO A 111 -1.40 9.04 -11.95
C PRO A 111 -0.57 9.55 -10.77
N ALA A 112 0.72 9.20 -10.74
CA ALA A 112 1.64 9.74 -9.75
C ALA A 112 1.65 11.28 -9.80
N CYS A 113 1.85 11.92 -8.65
CA CYS A 113 1.83 13.37 -8.51
C CYS A 113 0.49 14.05 -8.85
N SER A 114 -0.63 13.31 -8.85
CA SER A 114 -1.96 13.92 -8.90
C SER A 114 -2.31 14.60 -7.57
N GLU A 115 -2.89 15.80 -7.65
CA GLU A 115 -3.53 16.47 -6.53
C GLU A 115 -4.92 15.87 -6.28
N GLN A 116 -5.26 15.59 -5.02
CA GLN A 116 -6.54 14.95 -4.71
C GLN A 116 -7.25 15.54 -3.51
N ASP A 117 -8.56 15.76 -3.68
CA ASP A 117 -9.53 15.94 -2.62
C ASP A 117 -10.24 14.62 -2.33
N TYR A 118 -9.95 14.02 -1.17
CA TYR A 118 -10.71 12.86 -0.73
C TYR A 118 -12.00 13.29 -0.05
N PRO A 119 -13.17 12.75 -0.43
CA PRO A 119 -14.38 12.91 0.38
C PRO A 119 -14.10 12.45 1.82
N SER A 120 -14.54 13.23 2.81
CA SER A 120 -14.31 12.97 4.24
C SER A 120 -14.78 11.58 4.68
N SER A 121 -15.84 11.06 4.07
CA SER A 121 -16.36 9.70 4.30
C SER A 121 -15.42 8.58 3.83
N ARG A 122 -14.78 8.73 2.65
CA ARG A 122 -13.82 7.74 2.12
C ARG A 122 -12.51 7.75 2.91
N ARG A 123 -12.10 8.92 3.38
CA ARG A 123 -10.95 9.11 4.27
C ARG A 123 -11.06 8.24 5.52
N SER A 124 -12.23 8.20 6.16
CA SER A 124 -12.44 7.48 7.43
C SER A 124 -12.18 5.97 7.35
N TRP A 125 -12.55 5.32 6.25
CA TRP A 125 -12.34 3.88 6.06
C TRP A 125 -10.87 3.50 5.81
N MET A 126 -10.05 4.47 5.41
CA MET A 126 -8.63 4.29 5.11
C MET A 126 -7.71 4.77 6.22
N PHE A 127 -8.23 5.46 7.25
CA PHE A 127 -7.43 6.02 8.35
C PHE A 127 -6.40 5.09 8.98
N PRO A 128 -6.68 3.79 9.23
CA PRO A 128 -5.66 2.91 9.80
C PRO A 128 -4.42 2.80 8.90
N PHE A 129 -4.56 2.89 7.58
CA PHE A 129 -3.46 2.76 6.61
C PHE A 129 -3.03 4.09 6.00
N MET A 130 -3.80 5.16 6.21
CA MET A 130 -3.54 6.47 5.59
C MET A 130 -2.18 7.05 6.03
N PRO A 131 -1.33 7.47 5.08
CA PRO A 131 -0.09 8.21 5.33
C PRO A 131 -0.31 9.49 6.14
N ARG A 132 0.67 9.89 6.95
CA ARG A 132 0.52 11.07 7.86
C ARG A 132 0.28 12.36 7.08
N ALA A 133 0.98 12.53 5.95
CA ALA A 133 0.84 13.71 5.11
C ALA A 133 -0.59 13.91 4.57
N LEU A 134 -1.34 12.81 4.41
CA LEU A 134 -2.72 12.80 3.91
C LEU A 134 -3.77 12.88 5.03
N LEU A 135 -3.38 12.65 6.30
CA LEU A 135 -4.23 12.86 7.47
C LEU A 135 -4.19 14.31 7.97
N ARG A 136 -3.12 15.05 7.66
CA ARG A 136 -2.95 16.44 8.07
C ARG A 136 -4.01 17.33 7.42
N ARG A 137 -4.92 17.89 8.23
CA ARG A 137 -5.92 18.88 7.78
C ARG A 137 -5.22 20.00 7.01
N SER A 138 -5.39 20.00 5.70
CA SER A 138 -4.94 21.06 4.81
C SER A 138 -6.13 21.35 3.90
N GLY A 139 -6.59 22.60 3.86
CA GLY A 139 -7.75 23.01 3.07
C GLY A 139 -7.43 23.11 1.58
N GLY A 140 -6.86 22.06 1.01
CA GLY A 140 -6.45 21.97 -0.38
C GLY A 140 -6.02 20.55 -0.74
N PRO A 141 -5.91 20.25 -2.05
CA PRO A 141 -5.68 18.90 -2.51
C PRO A 141 -4.25 18.44 -2.17
N HIS A 142 -4.12 17.16 -1.84
CA HIS A 142 -2.84 16.59 -1.43
C HIS A 142 -2.10 15.99 -2.62
N LEU A 143 -0.81 16.32 -2.75
CA LEU A 143 0.08 15.66 -3.70
C LEU A 143 0.34 14.21 -3.25
N ARG A 144 0.04 13.25 -4.13
CA ARG A 144 0.32 11.83 -3.89
C ARG A 144 1.74 11.48 -4.39
N LEU A 145 2.57 11.01 -3.46
CA LEU A 145 3.98 10.65 -3.67
C LEU A 145 4.19 9.15 -3.48
N TYR A 146 5.26 8.60 -4.06
CA TYR A 146 5.58 7.18 -3.94
C TYR A 146 5.89 6.78 -2.49
N THR A 147 6.58 7.63 -1.72
CA THR A 147 6.78 7.49 -0.27
C THR A 147 5.48 7.29 0.51
N HIS A 148 4.37 7.92 0.11
CA HIS A 148 3.08 7.74 0.75
C HIS A 148 2.55 6.31 0.58
N GLY A 149 2.77 5.69 -0.58
CA GLY A 149 2.43 4.28 -0.80
C GLY A 149 3.23 3.37 0.13
N LEU A 150 4.54 3.62 0.26
CA LEU A 150 5.41 2.86 1.17
C LEU A 150 5.04 3.05 2.65
N GLU A 151 4.71 4.27 3.09
CA GLU A 151 4.23 4.53 4.46
C GLU A 151 2.90 3.79 4.72
N CYS A 152 2.02 3.71 3.71
CA CYS A 152 0.78 2.94 3.79
C CYS A 152 1.05 1.44 3.98
N PHE A 153 1.96 0.86 3.20
CA PHE A 153 2.38 -0.53 3.34
C PHE A 153 2.98 -0.83 4.72
N PHE A 154 3.75 0.10 5.28
CA PHE A 154 4.25 -0.02 6.65
C PHE A 154 3.10 -0.05 7.67
N TYR A 155 2.09 0.81 7.55
CA TYR A 155 0.94 0.77 8.44
C TYR A 155 0.11 -0.51 8.30
N ILE A 156 0.01 -1.07 7.09
CA ILE A 156 -0.61 -2.39 6.86
C ILE A 156 0.14 -3.48 7.63
N LEU A 157 1.48 -3.51 7.59
CA LEU A 157 2.28 -4.47 8.37
C LEU A 157 2.00 -4.36 9.86
N VAL A 158 2.04 -3.13 10.41
CA VAL A 158 1.80 -2.90 11.84
C VAL A 158 0.40 -3.38 12.22
N TRP A 159 -0.61 -2.99 11.44
CA TRP A 159 -1.98 -3.38 11.70
C TRP A 159 -2.17 -4.89 11.65
N VAL A 160 -1.67 -5.56 10.61
CA VAL A 160 -1.76 -7.02 10.47
C VAL A 160 -1.04 -7.73 11.62
N ALA A 161 0.20 -7.35 11.94
CA ALA A 161 0.96 -7.96 13.02
C ALA A 161 0.29 -7.82 14.39
N VAL A 162 -0.41 -6.71 14.63
CA VAL A 162 -1.12 -6.46 15.89
C VAL A 162 -2.49 -7.13 15.91
N THR A 163 -3.23 -7.16 14.80
CA THR A 163 -4.65 -7.53 14.79
C THR A 163 -4.94 -8.94 14.31
N LEU A 164 -4.14 -9.48 13.38
CA LEU A 164 -4.34 -10.84 12.89
C LEU A 164 -3.85 -11.88 13.88
N ASP A 165 -4.46 -13.05 13.74
CA ASP A 165 -4.11 -14.27 14.44
C ASP A 165 -3.65 -15.27 13.39
N PHE A 166 -2.34 -15.48 13.31
CA PHE A 166 -1.79 -16.44 12.35
C PHE A 166 -2.06 -17.90 12.76
N SER A 167 -2.68 -18.16 13.92
CA SER A 167 -3.14 -19.50 14.30
C SER A 167 -4.54 -19.85 13.76
N GLY A 168 -5.19 -18.94 13.02
CA GLY A 168 -6.53 -19.12 12.45
C GLY A 168 -7.67 -18.96 13.47
N LYS A 169 -7.38 -18.46 14.68
CA LYS A 169 -8.39 -18.17 15.71
C LYS A 169 -8.79 -16.69 15.68
N LYS A 170 -9.95 -16.35 16.24
CA LYS A 170 -10.33 -14.93 16.40
C LYS A 170 -9.61 -14.36 17.62
N ARG A 171 -8.71 -13.38 17.42
CA ARG A 171 -8.10 -12.65 18.54
C ARG A 171 -9.11 -11.73 19.22
N LYS A 172 -8.94 -11.59 20.54
CA LYS A 172 -9.60 -10.51 21.28
C LYS A 172 -9.12 -9.18 20.72
N HIS A 173 -10.07 -8.30 20.42
CA HIS A 173 -9.77 -6.98 19.89
C HIS A 173 -8.83 -6.23 20.84
N ASN A 174 -7.69 -5.79 20.33
CA ASN A 174 -6.76 -4.95 21.06
C ASN A 174 -6.97 -3.49 20.63
N ASN A 175 -7.34 -2.63 21.58
CA ASN A 175 -7.64 -1.22 21.33
C ASN A 175 -6.39 -0.34 21.18
N ILE A 176 -5.17 -0.89 21.19
CA ILE A 176 -3.93 -0.08 21.08
C ILE A 176 -3.88 0.75 19.79
N LEU A 177 -4.52 0.27 18.71
CA LEU A 177 -4.64 0.99 17.43
C LEU A 177 -5.97 1.75 17.27
N ALA A 178 -6.78 1.88 18.33
CA ALA A 178 -8.09 2.54 18.24
C ALA A 178 -7.99 4.02 17.79
N SER A 179 -6.90 4.71 18.16
CA SER A 179 -6.65 6.09 17.71
C SER A 179 -6.39 6.18 16.21
N TRP A 180 -5.91 5.11 15.56
CA TRP A 180 -5.64 5.10 14.12
C TRP A 180 -6.90 4.98 13.28
N ILE A 181 -8.02 4.52 13.87
CA ILE A 181 -9.34 4.45 13.23
C ILE A 181 -10.30 5.54 13.71
N HIS A 182 -9.78 6.52 14.46
CA HIS A 182 -10.61 7.55 15.05
C HIS A 182 -11.32 8.38 13.95
N PRO A 183 -12.63 8.67 14.06
CA PRO A 183 -13.38 9.38 13.02
C PRO A 183 -12.83 10.78 12.68
N GLN A 184 -12.11 11.37 13.62
CA GLN A 184 -11.42 12.64 13.40
C GLN A 184 -9.96 12.38 13.01
N ALA A 185 -9.60 12.74 11.77
CA ALA A 185 -8.28 12.51 11.18
C ALA A 185 -7.10 13.06 12.01
N ALA A 186 -7.33 14.14 12.78
CA ALA A 186 -6.32 14.72 13.65
C ALA A 186 -5.81 13.72 14.70
N HIS A 187 -6.69 12.92 15.29
CA HIS A 187 -6.29 11.91 16.28
C HIS A 187 -5.45 10.79 15.66
N ALA A 188 -5.82 10.33 14.46
CA ALA A 188 -5.03 9.34 13.74
C ALA A 188 -3.67 9.91 13.30
N PHE A 189 -3.65 11.19 12.89
CA PHE A 189 -2.42 11.92 12.55
C PHE A 189 -1.48 12.02 13.74
N ASP A 190 -1.97 12.48 14.89
CA ASP A 190 -1.17 12.67 16.11
C ASP A 190 -0.63 11.34 16.61
N ALA A 191 -1.49 10.31 16.71
CA ALA A 191 -1.08 8.97 17.13
C ALA A 191 0.01 8.38 16.23
N LYS A 192 -0.10 8.55 14.90
CA LYS A 192 0.91 8.10 13.94
C LYS A 192 2.18 8.94 14.00
N CYS A 193 2.09 10.23 14.28
CA CYS A 193 3.24 11.09 14.48
C CYS A 193 4.03 10.65 15.72
N THR A 194 3.36 10.49 16.86
CA THR A 194 3.95 9.99 18.11
C THR A 194 4.58 8.61 17.91
N PHE A 195 3.84 7.67 17.31
CA PHE A 195 4.36 6.33 17.00
C PHE A 195 5.65 6.38 16.17
N MET A 196 5.77 7.29 15.21
CA MET A 196 6.91 7.36 14.28
C MET A 196 8.16 8.08 14.85
N VAL A 197 8.07 8.74 16.00
CA VAL A 197 9.18 9.51 16.57
C VAL A 197 9.55 9.08 17.99
N GLU A 198 8.64 8.43 18.72
CA GLU A 198 8.88 7.97 20.08
C GLU A 198 9.05 6.45 20.14
N GLU A 199 10.24 5.99 20.52
CA GLU A 199 10.52 4.57 20.72
C GLU A 199 9.59 3.94 21.77
N VAL A 200 9.27 4.69 22.83
CA VAL A 200 8.34 4.24 23.86
C VAL A 200 6.97 3.96 23.25
N ALA A 201 6.42 4.89 22.45
CA ALA A 201 5.14 4.70 21.79
C ALA A 201 5.13 3.54 20.80
N ARG A 202 6.22 3.37 20.03
CA ARG A 202 6.44 2.18 19.19
C ARG A 202 6.37 0.89 20.02
N ASP A 203 7.08 0.85 21.14
CA ASP A 203 7.15 -0.34 22.00
C ASP A 203 5.80 -0.72 22.59
N TRP A 204 4.96 0.27 22.97
CA TRP A 204 3.59 0.01 23.41
C TRP A 204 2.77 -0.74 22.34
N VAL A 205 2.88 -0.34 21.08
CA VAL A 205 2.23 -1.01 19.95
C VAL A 205 2.85 -2.39 19.72
N PHE A 206 4.18 -2.48 19.67
CA PHE A 206 4.88 -3.72 19.32
C PHE A 206 4.83 -4.80 20.41
N ARG A 207 4.60 -4.43 21.68
CA ARG A 207 4.29 -5.38 22.76
C ARG A 207 2.97 -6.12 22.57
N CYS A 208 2.07 -5.61 21.73
CA CYS A 208 0.80 -6.25 21.42
C CYS A 208 0.89 -7.29 20.29
N ILE A 209 2.03 -7.36 19.59
CA ILE A 209 2.31 -8.37 18.56
C ILE A 209 2.48 -9.72 19.24
N PRO A 210 1.80 -10.78 18.76
CA PRO A 210 1.83 -12.07 19.40
C PRO A 210 3.17 -12.76 19.17
N ARG A 211 3.50 -13.74 20.02
CA ARG A 211 4.84 -14.35 20.07
C ARG A 211 5.24 -15.01 18.75
N GLU A 212 4.29 -15.65 18.09
CA GLU A 212 4.45 -16.27 16.77
C GLU A 212 4.85 -15.27 15.68
N ALA A 213 4.51 -13.99 15.84
CA ALA A 213 4.86 -12.92 14.90
C ALA A 213 6.03 -12.05 15.40
N HIS A 214 6.77 -12.46 16.43
CA HIS A 214 7.97 -11.74 16.86
C HIS A 214 9.05 -11.69 15.77
N GLY A 215 9.19 -12.74 14.94
CA GLY A 215 10.10 -12.69 13.79
C GLY A 215 9.75 -11.55 12.83
N LEU A 216 8.46 -11.38 12.50
CA LEU A 216 7.96 -10.24 11.72
C LEU A 216 8.24 -8.89 12.41
N ARG A 217 8.08 -8.83 13.74
CA ARG A 217 8.39 -7.61 14.51
C ARG A 217 9.88 -7.25 14.40
N ASP A 218 10.73 -8.20 14.74
CA ASP A 218 12.15 -7.96 14.97
C ASP A 218 12.92 -7.82 13.66
N GLU A 219 12.51 -8.56 12.62
CA GLU A 219 13.22 -8.58 11.34
C GLU A 219 12.66 -7.59 10.32
N TRP A 220 11.39 -7.20 10.41
CA TRP A 220 10.77 -6.30 9.41
C TRP A 220 10.30 -4.99 10.03
N LEU A 221 9.46 -5.04 11.07
CA LEU A 221 8.81 -3.84 11.60
C LEU A 221 9.79 -2.88 12.28
N ILE A 222 10.71 -3.37 13.12
CA ILE A 222 11.72 -2.53 13.78
C ILE A 222 12.66 -1.87 12.75
N PRO A 223 13.27 -2.60 11.79
CA PRO A 223 14.08 -1.98 10.75
C PRO A 223 13.33 -0.95 9.92
N LEU A 224 12.09 -1.24 9.51
CA LEU A 224 11.27 -0.28 8.76
C LEU A 224 10.92 0.96 9.60
N TRP A 225 10.57 0.78 10.87
CA TRP A 225 10.32 1.90 11.77
C TRP A 225 11.52 2.83 11.84
N ASN A 226 12.74 2.28 11.94
CA ASN A 226 13.97 3.07 11.94
C ASN A 226 14.17 3.86 10.63
N VAL A 227 13.83 3.28 9.47
CA VAL A 227 13.87 3.97 8.17
C VAL A 227 12.93 5.18 8.17
N PHE A 228 11.66 4.98 8.51
CA PHE A 228 10.67 6.08 8.51
C PHE A 228 10.95 7.12 9.60
N CYS A 229 11.44 6.72 10.78
CA CYS A 229 11.86 7.63 11.84
C CYS A 229 13.04 8.50 11.39
N THR A 230 14.07 7.90 10.79
CA THR A 230 15.25 8.60 10.28
C THR A 230 14.89 9.59 9.18
N ALA A 231 14.12 9.15 8.18
CA ALA A 231 13.64 10.01 7.10
C ALA A 231 12.88 11.24 7.65
N LYS A 232 12.07 11.03 8.70
CA LYS A 232 11.35 12.13 9.35
C LYS A 232 12.27 13.10 10.09
N ALA A 233 13.22 12.59 10.87
CA ALA A 233 14.18 13.41 11.61
C ALA A 233 15.01 14.28 10.66
N VAL A 234 15.55 13.68 9.60
CA VAL A 234 16.25 14.37 8.51
C VAL A 234 15.37 15.46 7.89
N SER A 235 14.14 15.12 7.47
CA SER A 235 13.19 16.07 6.89
C SER A 235 12.84 17.24 7.84
N MET A 236 12.88 17.04 9.17
CA MET A 236 12.74 18.12 10.14
C MET A 236 13.99 19.00 10.20
N MET A 237 15.18 18.42 10.28
CA MET A 237 16.44 19.16 10.36
C MET A 237 16.68 20.04 9.12
N TYR A 238 16.44 19.50 7.92
CA TYR A 238 16.71 20.22 6.67
C TYR A 238 15.65 21.30 6.33
N ARG A 239 14.43 21.22 6.88
CA ARG A 239 13.42 22.29 6.74
C ARG A 239 13.86 23.62 7.33
N HIS A 240 14.77 23.59 8.31
CA HIS A 240 15.33 24.81 8.90
C HIS A 240 16.60 25.29 8.17
N ALA A 241 17.22 24.47 7.31
CA ALA A 241 18.53 24.73 6.74
C ALA A 241 18.53 25.15 5.25
N ARG A 242 17.53 24.80 4.44
CA ARG A 242 17.54 25.12 2.99
C ARG A 242 16.63 26.29 2.61
N ARG A 243 17.24 27.36 2.08
CA ARG A 243 16.64 28.16 1.00
C ARG A 243 16.79 27.36 -0.30
N ALA A 244 15.68 26.99 -0.91
CA ALA A 244 15.53 26.62 -2.33
C ALA A 244 16.58 25.64 -2.93
N SER A 245 16.43 24.34 -2.72
CA SER A 245 16.73 23.39 -3.81
C SER A 245 15.60 22.39 -3.97
N SER A 246 15.53 21.76 -5.15
CA SER A 246 14.63 20.66 -5.49
C SER A 246 14.83 19.49 -4.52
N LYS A 247 13.96 19.39 -3.52
CA LYS A 247 13.81 18.20 -2.68
C LYS A 247 13.22 17.08 -3.54
N ASP A 248 13.77 15.88 -3.51
CA ASP A 248 13.08 14.72 -4.09
C ASP A 248 12.02 14.25 -3.10
N ASP A 249 10.88 14.92 -3.13
CA ASP A 249 9.75 14.58 -2.28
C ASP A 249 9.21 13.18 -2.58
N ALA A 250 9.42 12.64 -3.80
CA ALA A 250 8.91 11.32 -4.18
C ALA A 250 9.58 10.18 -3.42
N THR A 251 10.82 10.38 -2.94
CA THR A 251 11.61 9.37 -2.19
C THR A 251 12.09 9.86 -0.81
N ASP A 252 11.63 11.04 -0.38
CA ASP A 252 12.19 11.77 0.78
C ASP A 252 13.72 11.87 0.68
N ASP A 253 14.25 12.41 -0.42
CA ASP A 253 15.69 12.53 -0.72
C ASP A 253 16.44 11.18 -0.69
N GLY A 254 15.79 10.11 -1.15
CA GLY A 254 16.35 8.76 -1.24
C GLY A 254 16.27 7.94 0.06
N TYR A 255 15.77 8.51 1.15
CA TYR A 255 15.67 7.81 2.44
C TYR A 255 14.54 6.78 2.47
N VAL A 256 13.48 6.98 1.68
CA VAL A 256 12.33 6.08 1.60
C VAL A 256 12.11 5.68 0.14
N THR A 257 12.78 4.61 -0.28
CA THR A 257 12.65 4.02 -1.62
C THR A 257 12.20 2.56 -1.52
N PHE A 258 11.75 2.00 -2.65
CA PHE A 258 11.44 0.57 -2.74
C PHE A 258 12.64 -0.30 -2.33
N HIS A 259 13.84 0.03 -2.79
CA HIS A 259 15.05 -0.74 -2.48
C HIS A 259 15.43 -0.64 -1.01
N VAL A 260 15.30 0.54 -0.40
CA VAL A 260 15.52 0.70 1.05
C VAL A 260 14.49 -0.11 1.84
N PHE A 261 13.22 -0.08 1.44
CA PHE A 261 12.15 -0.87 2.07
C PHE A 261 12.46 -2.38 1.99
N MET A 262 12.77 -2.89 0.80
CA MET A 262 13.10 -4.30 0.56
C MET A 262 14.33 -4.73 1.36
N SER A 263 15.38 -3.90 1.37
CA SER A 263 16.58 -4.15 2.16
C SER A 263 16.29 -4.19 3.66
N ALA A 264 15.43 -3.29 4.17
CA ALA A 264 15.06 -3.24 5.58
C ALA A 264 14.34 -4.52 6.04
N ILE A 265 13.51 -5.11 5.18
CA ILE A 265 12.84 -6.40 5.44
C ILE A 265 13.65 -7.63 5.01
N ARG A 266 14.93 -7.44 4.67
CA ARG A 266 15.86 -8.50 4.25
C ARG A 266 15.38 -9.33 3.05
N ARG A 267 14.64 -8.70 2.13
CA ARG A 267 14.20 -9.32 0.88
C ARG A 267 14.91 -8.68 -0.31
N GLN A 268 15.18 -9.49 -1.31
CA GLN A 268 15.68 -9.02 -2.61
C GLN A 268 14.48 -8.90 -3.57
N PRO A 269 14.39 -7.83 -4.38
CA PRO A 269 13.39 -7.74 -5.44
C PRO A 269 13.50 -8.96 -6.35
N ARG A 270 12.38 -9.67 -6.54
CA ARG A 270 12.33 -10.77 -7.48
C ARG A 270 12.44 -10.19 -8.89
N ARG A 271 13.34 -10.76 -9.70
CA ARG A 271 13.43 -10.39 -11.11
C ARG A 271 12.08 -10.69 -11.76
N ALA A 272 11.43 -9.66 -12.31
CA ALA A 272 10.28 -9.86 -13.17
C ALA A 272 10.72 -10.79 -14.32
N LYS A 273 10.17 -12.00 -14.36
CA LYS A 273 10.13 -12.75 -15.62
C LYS A 273 9.08 -12.03 -16.46
N LEU A 274 9.49 -11.22 -17.41
CA LEU A 274 8.61 -10.86 -18.51
C LEU A 274 8.19 -12.18 -19.15
N LEU A 275 6.89 -12.50 -19.10
CA LEU A 275 6.38 -13.56 -19.96
C LEU A 275 6.57 -13.06 -21.39
N ASP A 276 7.33 -13.81 -22.19
CA ASP A 276 7.32 -13.64 -23.64
C ASP A 276 5.88 -13.80 -24.10
N ILE A 277 5.24 -12.69 -24.47
CA ILE A 277 3.94 -12.72 -25.12
C ILE A 277 4.20 -13.29 -26.52
N PRO A 278 3.62 -14.45 -26.89
CA PRO A 278 3.77 -14.96 -28.24
C PRO A 278 3.22 -13.92 -29.21
N THR A 279 4.07 -13.50 -30.15
CA THR A 279 3.71 -12.64 -31.30
C THR A 279 2.60 -13.25 -32.14
#